data_AF-A0AB39TE18-F1
#
_entry.id   AF-A0AB39TE18-F1
#
_cell.length_a   1.000
_cell.length_b   1.000
_cell.length_c   1.000
_cell.angle_alpha   90.00
_cell.angle_beta   90.00
_cell.angle_gamma   90.00
#
_symmetry.space_group_name_H-M   'P 1'
#
loop_
_entity.id
_entity.type
_entity.pdbx_description
1 polymer ?
#
loop_
_entity_poly.entity_id
_entity_poly.type
_entity_poly.pdbx_seq_one_letter_code
_entity_poly.pdbx_strand_id
1 'polypeptide(L)' 'MSYESYLLPLDRLVDLLEQAGLVVTARLEQEPGGLANRPHACLLARKPETP' A
#
# COMPACT_ATOMS: atom_id res chain seq x y z
N MET A 1 -14.75 16.32 11.30
CA MET A 1 -14.53 15.53 10.07
C MET A 1 -14.71 14.07 10.42
N SER A 2 -15.46 13.29 9.64
CA SER A 2 -15.44 11.83 9.71
C SER A 2 -14.45 11.30 8.67
N TYR A 3 -13.65 10.31 9.06
CA TYR A 3 -12.79 9.57 8.15
C TYR A 3 -13.46 8.23 7.88
N GLU A 4 -13.70 7.94 6.62
CA GLU A 4 -14.26 6.68 6.16
C GLU A 4 -13.14 5.72 5.77
N SER A 5 -13.39 4.42 5.97
CA SER A 5 -12.46 3.36 5.58
C SER A 5 -12.92 2.71 4.29
N TYR A 6 -12.01 2.58 3.32
CA TYR A 6 -12.29 2.00 2.00
C TYR A 6 -11.32 0.87 1.69
N LEU A 7 -11.81 -0.17 1.01
CA LEU A 7 -10.97 -1.18 0.37
C LEU A 7 -10.57 -0.66 -1.01
N LEU A 8 -9.27 -0.51 -1.25
CA LEU A 8 -8.71 -0.05 -2.52
C LEU A 8 -7.94 -1.20 -3.19
N PRO A 9 -7.98 -1.30 -4.53
CA PRO A 9 -7.06 -2.16 -5.27
C PRO A 9 -5.60 -1.82 -4.95
N LEU A 10 -4.74 -2.83 -4.86
CA LEU A 10 -3.33 -2.64 -4.51
C LEU A 10 -2.62 -1.70 -5.47
N ASP A 11 -2.82 -1.89 -6.78
CA ASP A 11 -2.19 -1.07 -7.82
C ASP A 11 -2.60 0.40 -7.68
N ARG A 12 -3.86 0.66 -7.32
CA ARG A 12 -4.33 2.03 -7.07
C ARG A 12 -3.60 2.67 -5.90
N LEU A 13 -3.29 1.89 -4.87
CA LEU A 13 -2.58 2.38 -3.69
C LEU A 13 -1.11 2.67 -4.03
N VAL A 14 -0.48 1.85 -4.88
CA VAL A 14 0.86 2.11 -5.43
C VAL A 14 0.87 3.40 -6.25
N ASP A 15 -0.06 3.56 -7.20
CA ASP A 15 -0.15 4.75 -8.04
C ASP A 15 -0.31 6.04 -7.20
N LEU A 16 -1.08 5.99 -6.11
CA LEU A 16 -1.27 7.13 -5.22
C LEU A 16 0.02 7.48 -4.46
N LEU A 17 0.77 6.48 -4.01
CA LEU A 17 2.05 6.70 -3.34
C LEU A 17 3.08 7.31 -4.31
N GLU A 18 3.13 6.82 -5.55
CA GLU A 18 4.01 7.34 -6.59
C GLU A 18 3.65 8.77 -6.99
N GLN A 19 2.35 9.07 -7.16
CA GLN A 19 1.87 10.44 -7.40
C GLN A 19 2.19 11.40 -6.24
N ALA A 20 2.27 10.88 -5.01
CA ALA A 20 2.70 11.65 -3.85
C ALA A 20 4.23 11.85 -3.77
N GLY A 21 4.99 11.35 -4.75
CA GLY A 21 6.45 11.45 -4.80
C GLY A 21 7.16 10.43 -3.91
N LEU A 22 6.50 9.36 -3.50
CA LEU A 22 7.13 8.23 -2.80
C LEU A 22 7.53 7.15 -3.81
N VAL A 23 8.60 6.42 -3.51
CA VAL A 23 9.03 5.28 -4.30
C VAL A 23 8.64 4.01 -3.56
N VAL A 24 7.74 3.20 -4.14
CA VAL A 24 7.42 1.88 -3.61
C VAL A 24 8.60 0.94 -3.93
N THR A 25 9.29 0.45 -2.90
CA THR A 25 10.46 -0.40 -3.04
C THR A 25 10.17 -1.88 -2.85
N ALA A 26 9.08 -2.22 -2.19
CA ALA A 26 8.64 -3.60 -2.05
C ALA A 26 7.12 -3.70 -1.94
N ARG A 27 6.58 -4.79 -2.49
CA ARG A 27 5.19 -5.22 -2.30
C ARG A 27 5.19 -6.67 -1.82
N LEU A 28 4.35 -6.96 -0.85
CA LEU A 28 4.12 -8.32 -0.35
C LEU A 28 2.62 -8.57 -0.33
N GLU A 29 2.15 -9.42 -1.24
CA GLU A 29 0.77 -9.91 -1.26
C GLU A 29 0.68 -11.16 -0.39
N GLN A 30 -0.26 -11.16 0.56
CA GLN A 30 -0.45 -12.23 1.51
C GLN A 30 -1.83 -12.82 1.33
N GLU A 31 -1.85 -14.12 1.05
CA GLU A 31 -3.06 -14.92 1.06
C GLU A 31 -3.68 -14.95 2.47
N PRO A 32 -5.01 -15.11 2.59
CA PRO A 32 -5.66 -15.27 3.89
C PRO A 32 -5.01 -16.37 4.73
N GLY A 33 -4.68 -16.08 5.98
CA GLY A 33 -4.02 -17.04 6.87
C GLY A 33 -3.81 -16.49 8.29
N GLY A 34 -3.88 -17.37 9.28
CA GLY A 34 -3.75 -16.99 10.69
C GLY A 34 -4.90 -16.12 11.17
N LEU A 35 -4.60 -14.93 11.73
CA LEU A 35 -5.59 -13.95 12.20
C LEU A 35 -6.20 -13.10 11.08
N ALA A 36 -5.63 -13.13 9.87
CA ALA A 36 -6.10 -12.35 8.74
C ALA A 36 -7.07 -13.17 7.88
N ASN A 37 -8.37 -12.88 8.04
CA ASN A 37 -9.45 -13.55 7.30
C ASN A 37 -9.61 -13.06 5.84
N ARG A 38 -8.70 -12.19 5.35
CA ARG A 38 -8.80 -11.54 4.04
C ARG A 38 -7.41 -11.39 3.40
N PRO A 39 -7.33 -11.44 2.07
CA PRO A 39 -6.09 -11.12 1.38
C PRO A 39 -5.72 -9.67 1.70
N HIS A 40 -4.46 -9.45 2.00
CA HIS A 40 -3.93 -8.13 2.32
C HIS A 40 -2.54 -7.98 1.73
N ALA A 41 -2.12 -6.73 1.54
CA ALA A 41 -0.83 -6.43 0.98
C ALA A 41 -0.09 -5.45 1.89
N CYS A 42 1.20 -5.69 2.05
CA CYS A 42 2.12 -4.76 2.69
C CYS A 42 2.96 -4.07 1.60
N LEU A 43 3.00 -2.74 1.67
CA LEU A 43 3.85 -1.92 0.81
C LEU A 43 4.94 -1.27 1.65
N LEU A 44 6.17 -1.28 1.14
CA LEU A 44 7.24 -0.43 1.63
C LEU A 44 7.44 0.70 0.63
N ALA A 45 7.21 1.92 1.09
CA ALA A 45 7.44 3.13 0.32
C ALA A 45 8.50 3.97 1.02
N ARG A 46 9.48 4.43 0.26
CA ARG A 46 10.50 5.35 0.75
C ARG A 46 10.34 6.71 0.11
N LYS A 47 10.65 7.76 0.86
CA LYS A 47 10.91 9.06 0.25
C LYS A 47 12.18 8.93 -0.60
N PRO A 48 12.17 9.36 -1.87
CA PRO A 48 13.39 9.36 -2.67
C PRO A 48 14.43 10.26 -1.99
N GLU A 49 15.64 9.73 -1.85
CA GLU A 49 16.81 10.56 -1.58
C GLU A 49 17.01 11.37 -2.86
N THR A 50 16.69 12.66 -2.83
CA THR A 50 17.00 13.58 -3.93
C THR A 50 18.46 13.39 -4.34
N PRO A 51 18.79 13.41 -5.65
CA PRO A 51 20.15 13.79 -6.03
C PRO A 51 20.45 15.21 -5.54
#